data_AF-A0A1X9SQ40-F1
#
_entry.id   AF-A0A1X9SQ40-F1
#
_cell.length_a   1.000
_cell.length_b   1.000
_cell.length_c   1.000
_cell.angle_alpha   90.00
_cell.angle_beta   90.00
_cell.angle_gamma   90.00
#
_symmetry.space_group_name_H-M   'P 1'
#
loop_
_entity.id
_entity.type
_entity.pdbx_description
1 polymer ?
#
loop_
_entity_poly.entity_id
_entity_poly.type
_entity_poly.pdbx_seq_one_letter_code
_entity_poly.pdbx_strand_id
1 'polypeptide(L)'
;MINPKLIEHIFKAANISRWNDYPKMVELSELDKQAHKFIIAYFIAKLENDVDMRYIIEGGVFEFLSRVVVTDIRPDVFHHIQKTKACEINNWVLTNLEPLIEDIEDGKFLDRFKSYLEDKGHKKERLILKAASYLATKWEFSIVYQTSKFLNDIDELKQKVDEELEDYYELIGVRKIAMNQKLARIVDLSGRLRFQKRWAQTNRIPETAVLGHMLVVAIFGYFYSIKVGANSKRLENNFYCALFHDLPESLTRDIISPVKYGIDGLNEIISDYEMRLIEDKILPYVPQSFRDEFSYILGVRSDDGVFKKDEFENRICRTTPQPYHGSMSNVNDDEYNSIDGKALKYCDRLAAFVEAGLSISYGVKNKDLVRGFQNIRAKFKKSPKIEGVDFDKICRDFMKDLDIENLSPDDCGTHL
;
A
#
# COMPACT_ATOMS: atom_id res chain seq x y z
N MET A 1 -15.14 9.76 -5.71
CA MET A 1 -13.90 9.96 -4.91
C MET A 1 -14.15 9.29 -3.57
N ILE A 2 -13.10 8.88 -2.86
CA ILE A 2 -13.25 8.18 -1.57
C ILE A 2 -14.04 9.02 -0.56
N ASN A 3 -14.90 8.35 0.21
CA ASN A 3 -15.67 8.93 1.30
C ASN A 3 -15.06 8.51 2.67
N PRO A 4 -15.43 9.18 3.77
CA PRO A 4 -14.90 8.89 5.10
C PRO A 4 -15.06 7.43 5.54
N LYS A 5 -16.24 6.83 5.33
CA LYS A 5 -16.52 5.46 5.74
C LYS A 5 -15.62 4.43 5.06
N LEU A 6 -15.33 4.61 3.78
CA LEU A 6 -14.36 3.77 3.05
C LEU A 6 -12.94 3.97 3.58
N ILE A 7 -12.56 5.20 3.90
CA ILE A 7 -11.25 5.50 4.50
C ILE A 7 -11.11 4.77 5.84
N GLU A 8 -12.10 4.89 6.73
CA GLU A 8 -12.12 4.15 7.99
C GLU A 8 -12.04 2.64 7.77
N HIS A 9 -12.79 2.10 6.81
CA HIS A 9 -12.75 0.68 6.46
C HIS A 9 -11.35 0.23 6.04
N ILE A 10 -10.64 0.99 5.20
CA ILE A 10 -9.25 0.70 4.83
C ILE A 10 -8.35 0.65 6.08
N PHE A 11 -8.51 1.62 7.00
CA PHE A 11 -7.67 1.71 8.20
C PHE A 11 -8.02 0.69 9.30
N LYS A 12 -9.24 0.14 9.32
CA LYS A 12 -9.58 -1.01 10.17
C LYS A 12 -8.60 -2.16 9.98
N ALA A 13 -8.05 -2.33 8.78
CA ALA A 13 -7.07 -3.36 8.48
C ALA A 13 -5.80 -3.30 9.35
N ALA A 14 -5.43 -2.12 9.85
CA ALA A 14 -4.29 -1.94 10.73
C ALA A 14 -4.55 -2.47 12.16
N ASN A 15 -5.82 -2.57 12.57
CA ASN A 15 -6.21 -3.12 13.88
C ASN A 15 -6.44 -4.64 13.85
N ILE A 16 -6.51 -5.26 12.66
CA ILE A 16 -6.66 -6.71 12.56
C ILE A 16 -5.31 -7.36 12.84
N SER A 17 -5.12 -7.84 14.07
CA SER A 17 -3.91 -8.58 14.43
C SER A 17 -3.95 -9.99 13.83
N ARG A 18 -2.85 -10.41 13.23
CA ARG A 18 -2.67 -11.72 12.58
C ARG A 18 -1.88 -12.66 13.49
N TRP A 19 -2.08 -13.96 13.30
CA TRP A 19 -1.42 -15.02 14.08
C TRP A 19 -1.65 -14.88 15.60
N ASN A 20 -2.87 -14.55 16.02
CA ASN A 20 -3.23 -14.36 17.44
C ASN A 20 -3.27 -15.67 18.24
N ASP A 21 -3.29 -16.80 17.54
CA ASP A 21 -3.23 -18.15 18.06
C ASP A 21 -1.80 -18.64 18.33
N TYR A 22 -0.78 -17.85 17.97
CA TYR A 22 0.63 -18.19 18.18
C TYR A 22 1.41 -17.05 18.87
N PRO A 23 2.42 -17.37 19.69
CA PRO A 23 3.38 -16.38 20.18
C PRO A 23 4.13 -15.72 19.02
N LYS A 24 4.23 -14.40 19.05
CA LYS A 24 4.93 -13.60 18.04
C LYS A 24 5.84 -12.56 18.69
N MET A 25 7.03 -12.38 18.09
CA MET A 25 8.03 -11.39 18.54
C MET A 25 7.64 -9.94 18.25
N VAL A 26 6.75 -9.74 17.27
CA VAL A 26 6.27 -8.44 16.82
C VAL A 26 4.78 -8.53 16.50
N GLU A 27 4.09 -7.40 16.57
CA GLU A 27 2.73 -7.31 16.04
C GLU A 27 2.72 -7.45 14.52
N LEU A 28 1.74 -8.19 14.01
CA LEU A 28 1.53 -8.42 12.58
C LEU A 28 0.11 -7.98 12.24
N SER A 29 -0.03 -7.00 11.36
CA SER A 29 -1.35 -6.48 10.96
C SER A 29 -1.79 -7.03 9.60
N GLU A 30 -3.11 -7.09 9.36
CA GLU A 30 -3.65 -7.40 8.03
C GLU A 30 -3.23 -6.38 6.98
N LEU A 31 -3.16 -5.10 7.34
CA LEU A 31 -2.72 -4.05 6.44
C LEU A 31 -1.30 -4.32 5.90
N ASP A 32 -0.35 -4.66 6.77
CA ASP A 32 1.04 -4.94 6.38
C ASP A 32 1.15 -6.20 5.52
N LYS A 33 0.38 -7.25 5.84
CA LYS A 33 0.31 -8.47 5.04
C LYS A 33 -0.19 -8.19 3.63
N GLN A 34 -1.21 -7.36 3.50
CA GLN A 34 -1.82 -7.02 2.21
C GLN A 34 -0.88 -6.13 1.39
N ALA A 35 -0.21 -5.18 2.02
CA ALA A 35 0.83 -4.39 1.37
C ALA A 35 1.94 -5.28 0.80
N HIS A 36 2.42 -6.25 1.59
CA HIS A 36 3.41 -7.21 1.11
C HIS A 36 2.91 -8.07 -0.04
N LYS A 37 1.64 -8.50 0.01
CA LYS A 37 0.97 -9.21 -1.10
C LYS A 37 1.01 -8.39 -2.39
N PHE A 38 0.66 -7.11 -2.37
CA PHE A 38 0.68 -6.28 -3.59
C PHE A 38 2.09 -6.16 -4.18
N ILE A 39 3.11 -6.02 -3.32
CA ILE A 39 4.51 -5.98 -3.73
C ILE A 39 4.93 -7.31 -4.38
N ILE A 40 4.61 -8.43 -3.77
CA ILE A 40 4.92 -9.76 -4.31
C ILE A 40 4.17 -9.98 -5.64
N ALA A 41 2.90 -9.60 -5.71
CA ALA A 41 2.08 -9.71 -6.91
C ALA A 41 2.67 -8.91 -8.08
N TYR A 42 3.17 -7.69 -7.83
CA TYR A 42 3.88 -6.89 -8.84
C TYR A 42 5.07 -7.65 -9.44
N PHE A 43 5.95 -8.17 -8.58
CA PHE A 43 7.16 -8.85 -9.06
C PHE A 43 6.88 -10.16 -9.78
N ILE A 44 5.87 -10.91 -9.34
CA ILE A 44 5.44 -12.12 -10.04
C ILE A 44 4.84 -11.72 -11.40
N ALA A 45 3.89 -10.77 -11.42
CA ALA A 45 3.21 -10.34 -12.64
C ALA A 45 4.18 -9.83 -13.72
N LYS A 46 5.20 -9.04 -13.35
CA LYS A 46 6.23 -8.52 -14.27
C LYS A 46 7.16 -9.59 -14.86
N LEU A 47 7.11 -10.82 -14.36
CA LEU A 47 7.85 -11.97 -14.90
C LEU A 47 6.99 -12.89 -15.78
N GLU A 48 5.68 -12.67 -15.81
CA GLU A 48 4.76 -13.44 -16.62
C GLU A 48 4.38 -12.65 -17.88
N ASN A 49 4.10 -13.36 -18.96
CA ASN A 49 3.59 -12.75 -20.19
C ASN A 49 2.08 -12.54 -20.10
N ASP A 50 1.53 -11.57 -20.83
CA ASP A 50 0.08 -11.35 -21.00
C ASP A 50 -0.65 -11.31 -19.65
N VAL A 51 -0.22 -10.41 -18.77
CA VAL A 51 -0.86 -10.13 -17.47
C VAL A 51 -1.53 -8.76 -17.52
N ASP A 52 -2.80 -8.73 -17.16
CA ASP A 52 -3.53 -7.49 -16.95
C ASP A 52 -3.18 -6.90 -15.56
N MET A 53 -2.23 -5.96 -15.55
CA MET A 53 -1.79 -5.28 -14.33
C MET A 53 -2.92 -4.47 -13.67
N ARG A 54 -3.87 -3.94 -14.45
CA ARG A 54 -5.03 -3.22 -13.90
C ARG A 54 -5.94 -4.18 -13.16
N TYR A 55 -6.16 -5.38 -13.70
CA TYR A 55 -6.91 -6.42 -13.02
C TYR A 55 -6.20 -6.91 -11.74
N ILE A 56 -4.87 -7.04 -11.74
CA ILE A 56 -4.09 -7.35 -10.51
C ILE A 56 -4.34 -6.30 -9.43
N ILE A 57 -4.28 -5.01 -9.78
CA ILE A 57 -4.51 -3.90 -8.84
C ILE A 57 -5.94 -3.94 -8.32
N GLU A 58 -6.93 -3.93 -9.21
CA GLU A 58 -8.34 -3.82 -8.84
C GLU A 58 -8.83 -5.08 -8.11
N GLY A 59 -8.47 -6.28 -8.59
CA GLY A 59 -8.74 -7.55 -7.91
C GLY A 59 -8.05 -7.65 -6.54
N GLY A 60 -6.82 -7.13 -6.42
CA GLY A 60 -6.14 -7.01 -5.14
C GLY A 60 -6.89 -6.09 -4.17
N VAL A 61 -7.41 -4.95 -4.65
CA VAL A 61 -8.19 -3.99 -3.84
C VAL A 61 -9.51 -4.63 -3.41
N PHE A 62 -10.20 -5.34 -4.29
CA PHE A 62 -11.42 -6.08 -3.95
C PHE A 62 -11.16 -7.13 -2.87
N GLU A 63 -10.13 -7.96 -3.04
CA GLU A 63 -9.76 -8.97 -2.04
C GLU A 63 -9.36 -8.34 -0.70
N PHE A 64 -8.68 -7.19 -0.72
CA PHE A 64 -8.36 -6.43 0.49
C PHE A 64 -9.63 -5.94 1.19
N LEU A 65 -10.53 -5.26 0.47
CA LEU A 65 -11.77 -4.73 1.04
C LEU A 65 -12.65 -5.86 1.59
N SER A 66 -12.79 -6.98 0.86
CA SER A 66 -13.51 -8.16 1.34
C SER A 66 -12.88 -8.75 2.60
N ARG A 67 -11.54 -8.82 2.66
CA ARG A 67 -10.82 -9.39 3.80
C ARG A 67 -11.08 -8.63 5.10
N VAL A 68 -11.21 -7.30 5.03
CA VAL A 68 -11.55 -6.47 6.19
C VAL A 68 -12.99 -6.68 6.68
N VAL A 69 -13.88 -7.24 5.85
CA VAL A 69 -15.21 -7.65 6.31
C VAL A 69 -15.15 -9.00 7.02
N VAL A 70 -14.53 -10.02 6.40
CA VAL A 70 -14.51 -11.42 6.89
C VAL A 70 -13.44 -11.70 7.95
N THR A 71 -13.12 -10.69 8.78
CA THR A 71 -12.04 -10.78 9.77
C THR A 71 -12.33 -11.79 10.86
N ASP A 72 -11.29 -12.24 11.57
CA ASP A 72 -11.37 -13.21 12.68
C ASP A 72 -11.86 -14.61 12.32
N ILE A 73 -12.00 -14.93 11.03
CA ILE A 73 -12.22 -16.30 10.56
C ILE A 73 -10.86 -16.95 10.28
N ARG A 74 -10.57 -18.06 10.96
CA ARG A 74 -9.37 -18.87 10.71
C ARG A 74 -9.30 -19.29 9.23
N PRO A 75 -8.13 -19.27 8.56
CA PRO A 75 -8.04 -19.54 7.12
C PRO A 75 -8.65 -20.85 6.64
N ASP A 76 -8.46 -21.95 7.37
CA ASP A 76 -9.04 -23.27 7.10
C ASP A 76 -10.58 -23.26 7.17
N VAL A 77 -11.15 -22.60 8.19
CA VAL A 77 -12.59 -22.39 8.33
C VAL A 77 -13.09 -21.54 7.18
N PHE A 78 -12.40 -20.44 6.86
CA PHE A 78 -12.78 -19.57 5.75
C PHE A 78 -12.78 -20.33 4.42
N HIS A 79 -11.75 -21.14 4.14
CA HIS A 79 -11.69 -22.01 2.97
C HIS A 79 -12.84 -23.02 2.93
N HIS A 80 -13.24 -23.58 4.07
CA HIS A 80 -14.40 -24.48 4.15
C HIS A 80 -15.72 -23.75 3.84
N ILE A 81 -15.91 -22.55 4.41
CA ILE A 81 -17.10 -21.74 4.14
C ILE A 81 -17.12 -21.30 2.67
N GLN A 82 -15.98 -20.94 2.07
CA GLN A 82 -15.91 -20.65 0.63
C GLN A 82 -16.28 -21.85 -0.25
N LYS A 83 -15.96 -23.09 0.16
CA LYS A 83 -16.35 -24.30 -0.59
C LYS A 83 -17.84 -24.63 -0.48
N THR A 84 -18.47 -24.30 0.65
CA THR A 84 -19.83 -24.75 0.99
C THR A 84 -20.90 -23.65 0.85
N LYS A 85 -20.49 -22.38 1.01
CA LYS A 85 -21.34 -21.21 1.21
C LYS A 85 -20.75 -19.95 0.55
N ALA A 86 -20.10 -20.11 -0.61
CA ALA A 86 -19.48 -19.00 -1.35
C ALA A 86 -20.47 -17.87 -1.65
N CYS A 87 -21.68 -18.22 -2.12
CA CYS A 87 -22.69 -17.24 -2.50
C CYS A 87 -23.12 -16.40 -1.29
N GLU A 88 -23.38 -17.05 -0.16
CA GLU A 88 -23.79 -16.40 1.08
C GLU A 88 -22.69 -15.48 1.64
N ILE A 89 -21.41 -15.91 1.65
CA ILE A 89 -20.30 -15.02 2.04
C ILE A 89 -20.22 -13.82 1.09
N ASN A 90 -20.23 -14.06 -0.22
CA ASN A 90 -20.08 -13.00 -1.20
C ASN A 90 -21.19 -11.95 -1.07
N ASN A 91 -22.44 -12.38 -0.87
CA ASN A 91 -23.56 -11.50 -0.60
C ASN A 91 -23.41 -10.72 0.71
N TRP A 92 -22.92 -11.37 1.77
CA TRP A 92 -22.64 -10.69 3.03
C TRP A 92 -21.55 -9.63 2.89
N VAL A 93 -20.47 -9.94 2.17
CA VAL A 93 -19.39 -8.99 1.85
C VAL A 93 -19.94 -7.80 1.06
N LEU A 94 -20.74 -8.05 0.01
CA LEU A 94 -21.34 -6.99 -0.80
C LEU A 94 -22.27 -6.10 0.02
N THR A 95 -23.12 -6.67 0.86
CA THR A 95 -24.06 -5.91 1.71
C THR A 95 -23.33 -4.94 2.64
N ASN A 96 -22.17 -5.35 3.18
CA ASN A 96 -21.38 -4.50 4.07
C ASN A 96 -20.58 -3.43 3.31
N LEU A 97 -20.13 -3.72 2.09
CA LEU A 97 -19.26 -2.83 1.32
C LEU A 97 -20.02 -1.86 0.40
N GLU A 98 -21.21 -2.23 -0.07
CA GLU A 98 -22.03 -1.43 -1.00
C GLU A 98 -22.23 0.03 -0.52
N PRO A 99 -22.63 0.30 0.74
CA PRO A 99 -22.76 1.69 1.23
C PRO A 99 -21.45 2.48 1.29
N LEU A 100 -20.30 1.80 1.19
CA LEU A 100 -18.98 2.42 1.21
C LEU A 100 -18.49 2.80 -0.18
N ILE A 101 -19.00 2.13 -1.23
CA ILE A 101 -18.44 2.19 -2.59
C ILE A 101 -19.45 2.48 -3.70
N GLU A 102 -20.75 2.52 -3.41
CA GLU A 102 -21.82 2.73 -4.40
C GLU A 102 -21.66 4.04 -5.21
N ASP A 103 -21.19 5.11 -4.57
CA ASP A 103 -20.97 6.41 -5.23
C ASP A 103 -19.66 6.50 -6.03
N ILE A 104 -18.84 5.43 -6.04
CA ILE A 104 -17.54 5.46 -6.72
C ILE A 104 -17.75 5.19 -8.21
N GLU A 105 -17.31 6.17 -9.02
CA GLU A 105 -17.39 6.08 -10.48
C GLU A 105 -18.83 5.86 -10.97
N ASP A 106 -19.79 6.53 -10.32
CA ASP A 106 -21.23 6.45 -10.62
C ASP A 106 -21.73 4.98 -10.61
N GLY A 107 -21.30 4.19 -9.62
CA GLY A 107 -21.67 2.78 -9.44
C GLY A 107 -20.82 1.77 -10.21
N LYS A 108 -20.03 2.20 -11.20
CA LYS A 108 -19.27 1.26 -12.06
C LYS A 108 -18.22 0.47 -11.30
N PHE A 109 -17.64 1.03 -10.24
CA PHE A 109 -16.69 0.32 -9.40
C PHE A 109 -17.36 -0.83 -8.64
N LEU A 110 -18.58 -0.61 -8.12
CA LEU A 110 -19.38 -1.64 -7.47
C LEU A 110 -19.76 -2.76 -8.45
N ASP A 111 -20.13 -2.42 -9.69
CA ASP A 111 -20.45 -3.41 -10.72
C ASP A 111 -19.26 -4.31 -11.06
N ARG A 112 -18.04 -3.73 -11.14
CA ARG A 112 -16.82 -4.51 -11.33
C ARG A 112 -16.50 -5.38 -10.12
N PHE A 113 -16.77 -4.93 -8.90
CA PHE A 113 -16.60 -5.75 -7.70
C PHE A 113 -17.60 -6.93 -7.68
N LYS A 114 -18.88 -6.67 -7.94
CA LYS A 114 -19.90 -7.74 -8.07
C LYS A 114 -19.46 -8.78 -9.10
N SER A 115 -19.01 -8.31 -10.27
CA SER A 115 -18.46 -9.16 -11.32
C SER A 115 -17.22 -9.95 -10.85
N TYR A 116 -16.31 -9.34 -10.08
CA TYR A 116 -15.13 -10.04 -9.54
C TYR A 116 -15.49 -11.18 -8.58
N LEU A 117 -16.57 -11.06 -7.80
CA LEU A 117 -16.98 -12.12 -6.87
C LEU A 117 -17.65 -13.31 -7.57
N GLU A 118 -18.27 -13.07 -8.72
CA GLU A 118 -19.00 -14.08 -9.50
C GLU A 118 -18.14 -14.72 -10.60
N ASP A 119 -17.26 -13.93 -11.22
CA ASP A 119 -16.51 -14.32 -12.40
C ASP A 119 -15.34 -15.27 -12.07
N LYS A 120 -15.09 -16.20 -13.00
CA LYS A 120 -13.95 -17.14 -13.00
C LYS A 120 -12.92 -16.82 -14.10
N GLY A 121 -13.07 -15.68 -14.78
CA GLY A 121 -12.11 -15.12 -15.71
C GLY A 121 -10.79 -14.69 -15.04
N HIS A 122 -9.84 -14.22 -15.87
CA HIS A 122 -8.52 -13.75 -15.42
C HIS A 122 -7.79 -14.75 -14.50
N LYS A 123 -7.78 -16.03 -14.92
CA LYS A 123 -7.27 -17.15 -14.10
C LYS A 123 -5.82 -16.93 -13.68
N LYS A 124 -5.00 -16.38 -14.58
CA LYS A 124 -3.57 -16.11 -14.33
C LYS A 124 -3.41 -15.01 -13.27
N GLU A 125 -4.12 -13.91 -13.41
CA GLU A 125 -4.07 -12.79 -12.45
C GLU A 125 -4.55 -13.22 -11.07
N ARG A 126 -5.65 -13.97 -11.01
CA ARG A 126 -6.15 -14.56 -9.76
C ARG A 126 -5.16 -15.52 -9.14
N LEU A 127 -4.48 -16.33 -9.94
CA LEU A 127 -3.42 -17.23 -9.46
C LEU A 127 -2.24 -16.43 -8.88
N ILE A 128 -1.82 -15.35 -9.55
CA ILE A 128 -0.77 -14.44 -9.06
C ILE A 128 -1.18 -13.83 -7.70
N LEU A 129 -2.41 -13.34 -7.57
CA LEU A 129 -2.92 -12.78 -6.31
C LEU A 129 -2.95 -13.80 -5.17
N LYS A 130 -3.36 -15.06 -5.47
CA LYS A 130 -3.32 -16.16 -4.51
C LYS A 130 -1.90 -16.51 -4.09
N ALA A 131 -0.99 -16.71 -5.05
CA ALA A 131 0.41 -17.00 -4.80
C ALA A 131 1.08 -15.90 -3.96
N ALA A 132 0.84 -14.63 -4.29
CA ALA A 132 1.37 -13.50 -3.56
C ALA A 132 0.82 -13.41 -2.12
N SER A 133 -0.48 -13.69 -1.96
CA SER A 133 -1.14 -13.72 -0.64
C SER A 133 -0.55 -14.81 0.26
N TYR A 134 -0.33 -15.99 -0.33
CA TYR A 134 0.27 -17.13 0.33
C TYR A 134 1.73 -16.86 0.70
N LEU A 135 2.55 -16.34 -0.23
CA LEU A 135 3.96 -15.99 0.03
C LEU A 135 4.13 -14.93 1.14
N ALA A 136 3.25 -13.92 1.20
CA ALA A 136 3.24 -12.97 2.31
C ALA A 136 2.94 -13.65 3.65
N THR A 137 1.98 -14.59 3.66
CA THR A 137 1.64 -15.39 4.85
C THR A 137 2.80 -16.30 5.27
N LYS A 138 3.48 -16.94 4.32
CA LYS A 138 4.67 -17.76 4.57
C LYS A 138 5.83 -16.94 5.15
N TRP A 139 6.00 -15.70 4.69
CA TRP A 139 7.02 -14.80 5.22
C TRP A 139 6.73 -14.46 6.69
N GLU A 140 5.47 -14.14 7.03
CA GLU A 140 5.05 -13.93 8.43
C GLU A 140 5.23 -15.18 9.29
N PHE A 141 4.85 -16.34 8.76
CA PHE A 141 5.03 -17.62 9.43
C PHE A 141 6.49 -17.87 9.78
N SER A 142 7.45 -17.40 8.98
CA SER A 142 8.89 -17.54 9.30
C SER A 142 9.27 -16.80 10.59
N ILE A 143 8.58 -15.73 10.97
CA ILE A 143 8.76 -15.03 12.25
C ILE A 143 8.10 -15.84 13.37
N VAL A 144 6.83 -16.21 13.18
CA VAL A 144 6.02 -16.96 14.15
C VAL A 144 6.65 -18.31 14.49
N TYR A 145 7.20 -19.00 13.48
CA TYR A 145 7.88 -20.28 13.62
C TYR A 145 9.06 -20.18 14.59
N GLN A 146 9.85 -19.10 14.56
CA GLN A 146 11.00 -18.97 15.47
C GLN A 146 10.59 -18.88 16.93
N THR A 147 9.46 -18.23 17.23
CA THR A 147 8.94 -18.06 18.60
C THR A 147 8.07 -19.23 19.06
N SER A 148 7.57 -20.03 18.13
CA SER A 148 6.60 -21.08 18.40
C SER A 148 7.18 -22.50 18.36
N LYS A 149 8.52 -22.66 18.29
CA LYS A 149 9.21 -23.97 18.23
C LYS A 149 8.91 -24.90 19.41
N PHE A 150 8.40 -24.38 20.52
CA PHE A 150 8.04 -25.17 21.69
C PHE A 150 6.66 -25.85 21.56
N LEU A 151 5.87 -25.52 20.54
CA LEU A 151 4.59 -26.16 20.26
C LEU A 151 4.81 -27.46 19.48
N ASN A 152 4.13 -28.54 19.87
CA ASN A 152 4.32 -29.86 19.25
C ASN A 152 3.97 -29.88 17.76
N ASP A 153 2.96 -29.11 17.34
CA ASP A 153 2.37 -29.20 15.99
C ASP A 153 2.99 -28.19 15.00
N ILE A 154 3.98 -27.40 15.44
CA ILE A 154 4.53 -26.30 14.64
C ILE A 154 5.32 -26.79 13.42
N ASP A 155 5.98 -27.95 13.53
CA ASP A 155 6.73 -28.55 12.43
C ASP A 155 5.79 -29.16 11.37
N GLU A 156 4.65 -29.72 11.79
CA GLU A 156 3.61 -30.16 10.85
C GLU A 156 3.00 -28.97 10.10
N LEU A 157 2.74 -27.86 10.81
CA LEU A 157 2.29 -26.62 10.16
C LEU A 157 3.34 -26.08 9.19
N LYS A 158 4.62 -26.13 9.56
CA LYS A 158 5.72 -25.74 8.67
C LYS A 158 5.73 -26.59 7.40
N GLN A 159 5.58 -27.91 7.53
CA GLN A 159 5.51 -28.81 6.38
C GLN A 159 4.31 -28.49 5.49
N LYS A 160 3.10 -28.32 6.05
CA LYS A 160 1.90 -27.95 5.29
C LYS A 160 2.05 -26.64 4.54
N VAL A 161 2.64 -25.64 5.21
CA VAL A 161 2.99 -24.38 4.57
C VAL A 161 3.94 -24.70 3.41
N ASP A 162 5.09 -25.33 3.65
CA ASP A 162 6.06 -25.60 2.58
C ASP A 162 5.48 -26.40 1.38
N GLU A 163 4.55 -27.34 1.62
CA GLU A 163 3.83 -28.11 0.58
C GLU A 163 2.87 -27.26 -0.27
N GLU A 164 2.10 -26.34 0.34
CA GLU A 164 1.15 -25.47 -0.40
C GLU A 164 1.87 -24.55 -1.41
N LEU A 165 3.18 -24.30 -1.24
CA LEU A 165 3.95 -23.53 -2.20
C LEU A 165 4.02 -24.20 -3.58
N GLU A 166 3.95 -25.53 -3.64
CA GLU A 166 4.05 -26.32 -4.88
C GLU A 166 2.90 -26.03 -5.84
N ASP A 167 1.71 -25.71 -5.31
CA ASP A 167 0.52 -25.34 -6.10
C ASP A 167 0.73 -24.11 -6.99
N TYR A 168 1.76 -23.30 -6.70
CA TYR A 168 2.05 -22.06 -7.41
C TYR A 168 3.34 -22.12 -8.24
N TYR A 169 3.99 -23.29 -8.33
CA TYR A 169 5.24 -23.44 -9.07
C TYR A 169 5.12 -23.25 -10.57
N GLU A 170 3.92 -23.17 -11.15
CA GLU A 170 3.77 -22.77 -12.55
C GLU A 170 4.24 -21.33 -12.82
N LEU A 171 4.18 -20.45 -11.81
CA LEU A 171 4.62 -19.07 -11.90
C LEU A 171 6.15 -18.96 -11.77
N ILE A 172 6.80 -18.30 -12.74
CA ILE A 172 8.25 -18.06 -12.78
C ILE A 172 8.70 -17.30 -11.54
N GLY A 173 7.96 -16.27 -11.15
CA GLY A 173 8.25 -15.46 -9.97
C GLY A 173 8.28 -16.29 -8.69
N VAL A 174 7.34 -17.21 -8.51
CA VAL A 174 7.26 -18.10 -7.34
C VAL A 174 8.47 -19.02 -7.28
N ARG A 175 8.84 -19.67 -8.40
CA ARG A 175 10.05 -20.53 -8.45
C ARG A 175 11.31 -19.76 -8.07
N LYS A 176 11.47 -18.53 -8.57
CA LYS A 176 12.64 -17.68 -8.24
C LYS A 176 12.69 -17.30 -6.76
N ILE A 177 11.55 -17.00 -6.15
CA ILE A 177 11.44 -16.70 -4.71
C ILE A 177 11.77 -17.96 -3.89
N ALA A 178 11.17 -19.10 -4.24
CA ALA A 178 11.37 -20.38 -3.56
C ALA A 178 12.84 -20.84 -3.57
N MET A 179 13.54 -20.67 -4.70
CA MET A 179 14.96 -20.98 -4.87
C MET A 179 15.89 -19.93 -4.22
N ASN A 180 15.35 -18.99 -3.41
CA ASN A 180 16.09 -17.93 -2.72
C ASN A 180 17.01 -17.12 -3.66
N GLN A 181 16.56 -16.86 -4.89
CA GLN A 181 17.30 -16.03 -5.84
C GLN A 181 17.17 -14.55 -5.48
N LYS A 182 17.75 -13.68 -6.32
CA LYS A 182 17.67 -12.21 -6.21
C LYS A 182 16.27 -11.69 -5.85
N LEU A 183 15.22 -12.26 -6.46
CA LEU A 183 13.84 -11.84 -6.21
C LEU A 183 13.38 -12.09 -4.75
N ALA A 184 13.85 -13.16 -4.10
CA ALA A 184 13.56 -13.40 -2.68
C ALA A 184 14.11 -12.28 -1.79
N ARG A 185 15.25 -11.68 -2.17
CA ARG A 185 15.89 -10.59 -1.40
C ARG A 185 15.08 -9.31 -1.43
N ILE A 186 14.51 -8.92 -2.57
CA ILE A 186 13.68 -7.72 -2.64
C ILE A 186 12.31 -7.92 -1.99
N VAL A 187 11.75 -9.13 -2.10
CA VAL A 187 10.53 -9.52 -1.38
C VAL A 187 10.76 -9.45 0.14
N ASP A 188 11.88 -9.98 0.61
CA ASP A 188 12.25 -9.93 2.03
C ASP A 188 12.51 -8.48 2.51
N LEU A 189 13.28 -7.70 1.74
CA LEU A 189 13.55 -6.29 2.04
C LEU A 189 12.25 -5.49 2.20
N SER A 190 11.29 -5.71 1.29
CA SER A 190 9.97 -5.08 1.34
C SER A 190 9.19 -5.52 2.58
N GLY A 191 9.24 -6.81 2.94
CA GLY A 191 8.57 -7.36 4.13
C GLY A 191 9.05 -6.71 5.43
N ARG A 192 10.34 -6.35 5.52
CA ARG A 192 10.94 -5.71 6.72
C ARG A 192 10.41 -4.31 7.02
N LEU A 193 9.79 -3.62 6.05
CA LEU A 193 9.20 -2.30 6.27
C LEU A 193 8.09 -2.31 7.33
N ARG A 194 7.50 -3.48 7.64
CA ARG A 194 6.53 -3.63 8.73
C ARG A 194 7.13 -3.38 10.12
N PHE A 195 8.45 -3.50 10.27
CA PHE A 195 9.12 -3.26 11.54
C PHE A 195 9.38 -1.78 11.80
N GLN A 196 9.17 -0.93 10.79
CA GLN A 196 9.36 0.50 10.88
C GLN A 196 8.03 1.17 11.22
N LYS A 197 7.83 1.50 12.50
CA LYS A 197 6.64 2.23 12.96
C LYS A 197 6.68 3.67 12.46
N ARG A 198 5.56 4.15 11.92
CA ARG A 198 5.38 5.57 11.61
C ARG A 198 5.05 6.35 12.86
N TRP A 199 5.29 7.66 12.83
CA TRP A 199 5.11 8.53 14.00
C TRP A 199 5.89 8.03 15.22
N ALA A 200 7.15 7.60 15.02
CA ALA A 200 7.94 6.85 16.00
C ALA A 200 8.10 7.51 17.39
N GLN A 201 7.83 8.81 17.51
CA GLN A 201 7.90 9.57 18.76
C GLN A 201 6.53 9.77 19.43
N THR A 202 5.46 9.18 18.91
CA THR A 202 4.08 9.41 19.38
C THR A 202 3.29 8.10 19.37
N ASN A 203 2.68 7.80 20.51
CA ASN A 203 1.72 6.69 20.60
C ASN A 203 0.45 7.04 19.81
N ARG A 204 -0.09 6.05 19.08
CA ARG A 204 -1.24 6.26 18.19
C ARG A 204 -2.02 4.95 17.98
N ILE A 205 -3.32 5.06 17.72
CA ILE A 205 -4.21 3.92 17.41
C ILE A 205 -4.98 4.19 16.11
N PRO A 206 -5.06 3.25 15.14
CA PRO A 206 -4.24 2.03 15.05
C PRO A 206 -2.76 2.38 14.96
N GLU A 207 -1.82 1.51 15.33
CA GLU A 207 -0.42 1.69 14.92
C GLU A 207 -0.28 1.34 13.43
N THR A 208 0.51 2.10 12.66
CA THR A 208 0.87 1.72 11.26
C THR A 208 2.38 1.63 11.14
N ALA A 209 2.81 0.66 10.34
CA ALA A 209 4.16 0.62 9.83
C ALA A 209 4.26 1.30 8.46
N VAL A 210 5.49 1.57 8.01
CA VAL A 210 5.78 2.10 6.67
C VAL A 210 5.16 1.21 5.60
N LEU A 211 5.24 -0.12 5.75
CA LEU A 211 4.68 -1.08 4.80
C LEU A 211 3.17 -0.88 4.59
N GLY A 212 2.39 -0.86 5.68
CA GLY A 212 0.96 -0.63 5.61
C GLY A 212 0.57 0.75 5.05
N HIS A 213 1.31 1.81 5.44
CA HIS A 213 1.13 3.16 4.90
C HIS A 213 1.28 3.20 3.37
N MET A 214 2.32 2.56 2.83
CA MET A 214 2.54 2.49 1.38
C MET A 214 1.33 1.92 0.63
N LEU A 215 0.67 0.90 1.17
CA LEU A 215 -0.56 0.38 0.57
C LEU A 215 -1.73 1.37 0.68
N VAL A 216 -1.90 2.05 1.80
CA VAL A 216 -2.94 3.09 1.93
C VAL A 216 -2.75 4.18 0.88
N VAL A 217 -1.52 4.66 0.70
CA VAL A 217 -1.20 5.66 -0.32
C VAL A 217 -1.48 5.14 -1.72
N ALA A 218 -1.15 3.87 -2.01
CA ALA A 218 -1.44 3.22 -3.28
C ALA A 218 -2.95 3.12 -3.55
N ILE A 219 -3.75 2.72 -2.55
CA ILE A 219 -5.22 2.65 -2.67
C ILE A 219 -5.82 4.05 -2.87
N PHE A 220 -5.32 5.07 -2.18
CA PHE A 220 -5.75 6.45 -2.43
C PHE A 220 -5.36 6.92 -3.83
N GLY A 221 -4.15 6.59 -4.30
CA GLY A 221 -3.68 6.85 -5.66
C GLY A 221 -4.53 6.15 -6.73
N TYR A 222 -5.02 4.93 -6.45
CA TYR A 222 -5.96 4.20 -7.30
C TYR A 222 -7.29 4.94 -7.45
N PHE A 223 -7.94 5.32 -6.34
CA PHE A 223 -9.21 6.03 -6.39
C PHE A 223 -9.07 7.45 -6.96
N TYR A 224 -7.93 8.10 -6.73
CA TYR A 224 -7.58 9.34 -7.43
C TYR A 224 -7.52 9.10 -8.95
N SER A 225 -6.81 8.07 -9.40
CA SER A 225 -6.64 7.73 -10.81
C SER A 225 -7.98 7.44 -11.49
N ILE A 226 -8.89 6.72 -10.82
CA ILE A 226 -10.28 6.56 -11.29
C ILE A 226 -10.97 7.93 -11.41
N LYS A 227 -10.88 8.77 -10.38
CA LYS A 227 -11.59 10.06 -10.34
C LYS A 227 -11.15 11.01 -11.44
N VAL A 228 -9.88 10.99 -11.83
CA VAL A 228 -9.36 11.84 -12.93
C VAL A 228 -9.44 11.18 -14.31
N GLY A 229 -10.04 9.99 -14.41
CA GLY A 229 -10.16 9.26 -15.68
C GLY A 229 -8.81 8.83 -16.25
N ALA A 230 -7.85 8.46 -15.39
CA ALA A 230 -6.56 7.96 -15.84
C ALA A 230 -6.72 6.69 -16.67
N ASN A 231 -5.98 6.61 -17.77
CA ASN A 231 -5.94 5.39 -18.58
C ASN A 231 -5.27 4.23 -17.82
N SER A 232 -5.29 3.03 -18.40
CA SER A 232 -4.78 1.83 -17.70
C SER A 232 -3.30 1.94 -17.33
N LYS A 233 -2.41 2.43 -18.22
CA LYS A 233 -0.99 2.53 -17.91
C LYS A 233 -0.68 3.61 -16.87
N ARG A 234 -1.31 4.78 -16.96
CA ARG A 234 -1.16 5.86 -15.97
C ARG A 234 -1.68 5.44 -14.60
N LEU A 235 -2.82 4.74 -14.54
CA LEU A 235 -3.34 4.18 -13.29
C LEU A 235 -2.38 3.14 -12.69
N GLU A 236 -1.88 2.23 -13.51
CA GLU A 236 -0.88 1.23 -13.10
C GLU A 236 0.35 1.91 -12.49
N ASN A 237 0.93 2.86 -13.21
CA ASN A 237 2.13 3.55 -12.77
C ASN A 237 1.87 4.37 -11.49
N ASN A 238 0.72 5.03 -11.38
CA ASN A 238 0.34 5.78 -10.20
C ASN A 238 0.22 4.86 -8.98
N PHE A 239 -0.43 3.71 -9.13
CA PHE A 239 -0.57 2.74 -8.06
C PHE A 239 0.80 2.23 -7.58
N TYR A 240 1.66 1.79 -8.51
CA TYR A 240 2.95 1.22 -8.13
C TYR A 240 3.97 2.27 -7.69
N CYS A 241 3.94 3.48 -8.25
CA CYS A 241 4.74 4.60 -7.73
C CYS A 241 4.38 4.88 -6.27
N ALA A 242 3.08 4.93 -5.94
CA ALA A 242 2.63 5.08 -4.56
C ALA A 242 2.96 3.86 -3.70
N LEU A 243 2.83 2.64 -4.22
CA LEU A 243 3.15 1.43 -3.47
C LEU A 243 4.64 1.34 -3.11
N PHE A 244 5.54 1.90 -3.94
CA PHE A 244 6.99 1.79 -3.75
C PHE A 244 7.67 3.09 -3.29
N HIS A 245 6.93 4.16 -3.04
CA HIS A 245 7.49 5.49 -2.75
C HIS A 245 8.48 5.50 -1.57
N ASP A 246 8.13 4.79 -0.48
CA ASP A 246 8.96 4.64 0.72
C ASP A 246 9.79 3.34 0.74
N LEU A 247 9.85 2.56 -0.36
CA LEU A 247 10.67 1.33 -0.40
C LEU A 247 12.14 1.58 0.00
N PRO A 248 12.79 2.68 -0.43
CA PRO A 248 14.16 3.01 0.01
C PRO A 248 14.30 3.18 1.54
N GLU A 249 13.21 3.52 2.26
CA GLU A 249 13.22 3.67 3.71
C GLU A 249 13.51 2.35 4.45
N SER A 250 13.35 1.20 3.77
CA SER A 250 13.77 -0.13 4.28
C SER A 250 15.26 -0.18 4.65
N LEU A 251 16.07 0.70 4.07
CA LEU A 251 17.52 0.75 4.22
C LEU A 251 18.02 1.98 4.99
N THR A 252 17.32 3.11 4.92
CA THR A 252 17.68 4.35 5.64
C THR A 252 17.06 4.42 7.04
N ARG A 253 15.98 3.67 7.28
CA ARG A 253 14.97 3.91 8.34
C ARG A 253 14.25 5.24 8.11
N ASP A 254 12.98 5.32 8.51
CA ASP A 254 12.18 6.55 8.39
C ASP A 254 12.87 7.74 9.09
N ILE A 255 13.37 8.69 8.28
CA ILE A 255 13.91 9.97 8.76
C ILE A 255 12.73 10.94 8.82
N ILE A 256 12.32 11.32 10.02
CA ILE A 256 11.15 12.18 10.22
C ILE A 256 11.28 13.54 9.50
N SER A 257 10.16 14.04 8.97
CA SER A 257 10.10 15.30 8.20
C SER A 257 10.77 16.52 8.89
N PRO A 258 10.60 16.76 10.21
CA PRO A 258 11.27 17.88 10.88
C PRO A 258 12.81 17.83 10.79
N VAL A 259 13.38 16.62 10.73
CA VAL A 259 14.83 16.44 10.55
C VAL A 259 15.20 16.65 9.09
N LYS A 260 14.50 16.01 8.15
CA LYS A 260 14.77 16.13 6.70
C LYS A 260 14.86 17.61 6.26
N TYR A 261 13.88 18.43 6.65
CA TYR A 261 13.80 19.85 6.24
C TYR A 261 14.28 20.86 7.27
N GLY A 262 14.80 20.41 8.42
CA GLY A 262 15.23 21.30 9.51
C GLY A 262 16.66 21.85 9.35
N ILE A 263 17.45 21.28 8.44
CA ILE A 263 18.85 21.63 8.21
C ILE A 263 19.05 21.91 6.71
N ASP A 264 19.52 23.11 6.38
CA ASP A 264 19.83 23.49 5.00
C ASP A 264 20.85 22.52 4.39
N GLY A 265 20.56 21.99 3.19
CA GLY A 265 21.42 21.03 2.48
C GLY A 265 21.27 19.56 2.91
N LEU A 266 20.61 19.25 4.04
CA LEU A 266 20.48 17.85 4.48
C LEU A 266 19.60 17.01 3.54
N ASN A 267 18.56 17.60 2.95
CA ASN A 267 17.70 16.92 1.97
C ASN A 267 18.48 16.42 0.75
N GLU A 268 19.46 17.19 0.27
CA GLU A 268 20.30 16.81 -0.89
C GLU A 268 21.17 15.60 -0.52
N ILE A 269 21.80 15.64 0.65
CA ILE A 269 22.62 14.52 1.16
C ILE A 269 21.78 13.25 1.35
N ILE A 270 20.56 13.37 1.89
CA ILE A 270 19.65 12.24 2.06
C ILE A 270 19.26 11.67 0.71
N SER A 271 18.93 12.51 -0.27
CA SER A 271 18.58 12.08 -1.63
C SER A 271 19.73 11.33 -2.31
N ASP A 272 20.95 11.86 -2.23
CA ASP A 272 22.16 11.21 -2.77
C ASP A 272 22.46 9.87 -2.07
N TYR A 273 22.19 9.78 -0.77
CA TYR A 273 22.35 8.54 -0.02
C TYR A 273 21.28 7.50 -0.38
N GLU A 274 20.02 7.91 -0.50
CA GLU A 274 18.92 7.05 -0.96
C GLU A 274 19.17 6.54 -2.38
N MET A 275 19.68 7.38 -3.28
CA MET A 275 20.01 6.99 -4.64
C MET A 275 21.08 5.88 -4.66
N ARG A 276 22.15 6.02 -3.87
CA ARG A 276 23.17 4.97 -3.73
C ARG A 276 22.60 3.67 -3.18
N LEU A 277 21.70 3.75 -2.19
CA LEU A 277 21.04 2.56 -1.65
C LEU A 277 20.14 1.87 -2.68
N ILE A 278 19.44 2.64 -3.52
CA ILE A 278 18.65 2.10 -4.62
C ILE A 278 19.56 1.33 -5.58
N GLU A 279 20.68 1.92 -6.00
CA GLU A 279 21.64 1.30 -6.93
C GLU A 279 22.33 0.07 -6.36
N ASP A 280 22.74 0.09 -5.09
CA ASP A 280 23.56 -0.98 -4.50
C ASP A 280 22.75 -2.10 -3.86
N LYS A 281 21.54 -1.79 -3.37
CA LYS A 281 20.78 -2.66 -2.47
C LYS A 281 19.34 -2.94 -2.90
N ILE A 282 18.81 -2.26 -3.92
CA ILE A 282 17.46 -2.53 -4.45
C ILE A 282 17.53 -3.03 -5.88
N LEU A 283 17.99 -2.21 -6.83
CA LEU A 283 18.02 -2.53 -8.26
C LEU A 283 18.79 -3.81 -8.62
N PRO A 284 19.89 -4.20 -7.94
CA PRO A 284 20.62 -5.42 -8.26
C PRO A 284 19.80 -6.71 -8.03
N TYR A 285 18.75 -6.62 -7.21
CA TYR A 285 17.82 -7.70 -6.92
C TYR A 285 16.61 -7.74 -7.88
N VAL A 286 16.39 -6.67 -8.64
CA VAL A 286 15.34 -6.59 -9.66
C VAL A 286 15.82 -7.28 -10.95
N PRO A 287 15.00 -8.18 -11.53
CA PRO A 287 15.27 -8.80 -12.83
C PRO A 287 15.57 -7.77 -13.92
N GLN A 288 16.54 -8.08 -14.78
CA GLN A 288 17.02 -7.15 -15.81
C GLN A 288 15.92 -6.74 -16.80
N SER A 289 14.95 -7.61 -17.07
CA SER A 289 13.89 -7.39 -18.05
C SER A 289 12.97 -6.21 -17.74
N PHE A 290 12.84 -5.81 -16.48
CA PHE A 290 11.98 -4.68 -16.06
C PHE A 290 12.68 -3.75 -15.05
N ARG A 291 14.01 -3.83 -14.92
CA ARG A 291 14.75 -2.99 -13.96
C ARG A 291 14.58 -1.51 -14.25
N ASP A 292 14.61 -1.11 -15.51
CA ASP A 292 14.49 0.30 -15.91
C ASP A 292 13.08 0.84 -15.64
N GLU A 293 12.04 0.03 -15.89
CA GLU A 293 10.66 0.35 -15.51
C GLU A 293 10.54 0.52 -13.99
N PHE A 294 11.13 -0.38 -13.20
CA PHE A 294 11.09 -0.28 -11.75
C PHE A 294 11.86 0.95 -11.24
N SER A 295 13.00 1.27 -11.84
CA SER A 295 13.76 2.49 -11.55
C SER A 295 12.93 3.76 -11.84
N TYR A 296 12.21 3.79 -12.95
CA TYR A 296 11.27 4.86 -13.29
C TYR A 296 10.12 5.00 -12.28
N ILE A 297 9.57 3.87 -11.82
CA ILE A 297 8.53 3.83 -10.78
C ILE A 297 9.05 4.41 -9.45
N LEU A 298 10.32 4.15 -9.09
CA LEU A 298 10.96 4.72 -7.91
C LEU A 298 11.30 6.23 -8.02
N GLY A 299 10.99 6.86 -9.15
CA GLY A 299 11.26 8.28 -9.37
C GLY A 299 12.71 8.59 -9.73
N VAL A 300 13.48 7.58 -10.15
CA VAL A 300 14.87 7.76 -10.58
C VAL A 300 14.89 8.25 -12.03
N ARG A 301 15.68 9.28 -12.30
CA ARG A 301 16.00 9.78 -13.64
C ARG A 301 17.46 10.23 -13.73
N SER A 302 17.99 10.29 -14.94
CA SER A 302 19.29 10.91 -15.21
C SER A 302 19.06 12.30 -15.79
N ASP A 303 19.71 13.30 -15.21
CA ASP A 303 19.72 14.69 -15.66
C ASP A 303 21.18 15.08 -15.92
N ASP A 304 21.55 15.19 -17.20
CA ASP A 304 22.93 15.44 -17.66
C ASP A 304 24.00 14.50 -17.05
N GLY A 305 23.65 13.21 -16.89
CA GLY A 305 24.55 12.19 -16.32
C GLY A 305 24.55 12.14 -14.78
N VAL A 306 23.79 13.00 -14.11
CA VAL A 306 23.57 12.96 -12.66
C VAL A 306 22.25 12.26 -12.36
N PHE A 307 22.28 11.21 -11.53
CA PHE A 307 21.05 10.56 -11.09
C PHE A 307 20.33 11.40 -10.03
N LYS A 308 19.04 11.63 -10.26
CA LYS A 308 18.13 12.31 -9.33
C LYS A 308 16.98 11.39 -8.99
N LYS A 309 16.58 11.41 -7.71
CA LYS A 309 15.39 10.72 -7.21
C LYS A 309 14.34 11.75 -6.80
N ASP A 310 13.16 11.65 -7.38
CA ASP A 310 11.95 12.34 -6.89
C ASP A 310 10.71 11.50 -7.24
N GLU A 311 10.22 10.74 -6.26
CA GLU A 311 9.04 9.89 -6.43
C GLU A 311 7.74 10.69 -6.61
N PHE A 312 7.70 11.94 -6.16
CA PHE A 312 6.53 12.81 -6.17
C PHE A 312 6.58 13.91 -7.25
N GLU A 313 7.51 13.83 -8.19
CA GLU A 313 7.51 14.65 -9.40
C GLU A 313 6.54 14.07 -10.44
N ASN A 314 5.75 14.96 -11.06
CA ASN A 314 5.00 14.60 -12.26
C ASN A 314 5.98 14.29 -13.38
N ARG A 315 5.85 13.12 -14.01
CA ARG A 315 6.82 12.66 -15.02
C ARG A 315 6.17 11.84 -16.11
N ILE A 316 6.83 11.85 -17.26
CA ILE A 316 6.49 11.05 -18.44
C ILE A 316 7.74 10.32 -18.93
N CYS A 317 7.56 9.24 -19.68
CA CYS A 317 8.65 8.46 -20.26
C CYS A 317 8.23 7.89 -21.62
N ARG A 318 8.45 8.66 -22.69
CA ARG A 318 8.28 8.18 -24.08
C ARG A 318 9.51 7.40 -24.55
N THR A 319 10.69 7.91 -24.20
CA THR A 319 12.00 7.31 -24.50
C THR A 319 12.91 7.37 -23.27
N THR A 320 12.97 8.53 -22.64
CA THR A 320 13.69 8.77 -21.38
C THR A 320 12.76 9.43 -20.37
N PRO A 321 12.89 9.11 -19.06
CA PRO A 321 12.13 9.77 -18.02
C PRO A 321 12.42 11.27 -17.96
N GLN A 322 11.36 12.09 -17.93
CA GLN A 322 11.49 13.54 -17.83
C GLN A 322 10.40 14.15 -16.93
N PRO A 323 10.71 15.24 -16.21
CA PRO A 323 9.70 16.05 -15.53
C PRO A 323 8.63 16.55 -16.48
N TYR A 324 7.40 16.64 -15.98
CA TYR A 324 6.28 17.21 -16.72
C TYR A 324 5.54 18.25 -15.88
N HIS A 325 5.38 19.45 -16.44
CA HIS A 325 4.85 20.61 -15.72
C HIS A 325 3.41 20.99 -16.08
N GLY A 326 2.83 20.37 -17.12
CA GLY A 326 1.45 20.60 -17.54
C GLY A 326 0.42 19.82 -16.72
N SER A 327 -0.85 19.95 -17.08
CA SER A 327 -1.89 19.06 -16.55
C SER A 327 -1.68 17.63 -17.06
N MET A 328 -1.81 16.67 -16.16
CA MET A 328 -1.62 15.25 -16.44
C MET A 328 -2.70 14.69 -17.38
N SER A 329 -3.85 15.38 -17.49
CA SER A 329 -4.89 15.05 -18.47
C SER A 329 -4.41 15.14 -19.93
N ASN A 330 -3.43 16.00 -20.23
CA ASN A 330 -2.86 16.13 -21.57
C ASN A 330 -1.91 14.98 -21.96
N VAL A 331 -1.55 14.12 -21.00
CA VAL A 331 -0.62 13.00 -21.17
C VAL A 331 -1.27 11.70 -20.69
N ASN A 332 -2.56 11.51 -21.04
CA ASN A 332 -3.39 10.38 -20.60
C ASN A 332 -3.46 9.23 -21.63
N ASP A 333 -2.39 9.03 -22.39
CA ASP A 333 -2.22 7.92 -23.33
C ASP A 333 -1.04 7.05 -22.93
N ASP A 334 -1.09 5.76 -23.30
CA ASP A 334 -0.10 4.76 -22.89
C ASP A 334 1.32 5.12 -23.34
N GLU A 335 1.45 5.83 -24.47
CA GLU A 335 2.74 6.28 -25.02
C GLU A 335 3.50 7.23 -24.10
N TYR A 336 2.81 7.97 -23.23
CA TYR A 336 3.45 8.92 -22.32
C TYR A 336 3.98 8.24 -21.07
N ASN A 337 3.48 7.04 -20.74
CA ASN A 337 3.88 6.29 -19.56
C ASN A 337 3.83 7.16 -18.28
N SER A 338 2.79 7.97 -18.14
CA SER A 338 2.70 9.07 -17.18
C SER A 338 2.63 8.62 -15.72
N ILE A 339 3.18 9.44 -14.82
CA ILE A 339 3.05 9.34 -13.36
C ILE A 339 2.69 10.69 -12.76
N ASP A 340 1.62 10.71 -11.97
CA ASP A 340 1.05 11.88 -11.28
C ASP A 340 1.71 12.12 -9.91
N GLY A 341 3.04 12.19 -9.86
CA GLY A 341 3.79 12.26 -8.60
C GLY A 341 3.25 13.32 -7.62
N LYS A 342 2.86 14.49 -8.12
CA LYS A 342 2.33 15.56 -7.25
C LYS A 342 1.01 15.17 -6.61
N ALA A 343 0.12 14.48 -7.32
CA ALA A 343 -1.15 14.01 -6.78
C ALA A 343 -0.94 12.84 -5.82
N LEU A 344 0.04 11.96 -6.08
CA LEU A 344 0.44 10.93 -5.13
C LEU A 344 0.95 11.53 -3.82
N LYS A 345 1.62 12.70 -3.86
CA LYS A 345 1.99 13.43 -2.63
C LYS A 345 0.79 13.94 -1.83
N TYR A 346 -0.31 14.25 -2.50
CA TYR A 346 -1.56 14.58 -1.82
C TYR A 346 -2.17 13.34 -1.16
N CYS A 347 -2.08 12.18 -1.81
CA CYS A 347 -2.50 10.89 -1.24
C CYS A 347 -1.67 10.50 -0.01
N ASP A 348 -0.34 10.66 -0.07
CA ASP A 348 0.57 10.45 1.07
C ASP A 348 0.21 11.34 2.27
N ARG A 349 0.01 12.65 2.01
CA ARG A 349 -0.44 13.59 3.05
C ARG A 349 -1.82 13.24 3.61
N LEU A 350 -2.74 12.77 2.77
CA LEU A 350 -4.08 12.36 3.21
C LEU A 350 -4.00 11.13 4.13
N ALA A 351 -3.15 10.14 3.80
CA ALA A 351 -2.90 9.00 4.67
C ALA A 351 -2.37 9.44 6.04
N ALA A 352 -1.35 10.31 6.08
CA ALA A 352 -0.83 10.86 7.34
C ALA A 352 -1.86 11.69 8.12
N PHE A 353 -2.75 12.42 7.42
CA PHE A 353 -3.86 13.16 8.04
C PHE A 353 -4.86 12.22 8.72
N VAL A 354 -5.24 11.13 8.04
CA VAL A 354 -6.17 10.12 8.54
C VAL A 354 -5.56 9.33 9.69
N GLU A 355 -4.29 8.94 9.60
CA GLU A 355 -3.54 8.27 10.67
C GLU A 355 -3.62 9.04 12.00
N ALA A 356 -3.40 10.35 11.93
CA ALA A 356 -3.50 11.23 13.09
C ALA A 356 -4.95 11.46 13.53
N GLY A 357 -5.86 11.68 12.57
CA GLY A 357 -7.27 11.92 12.84
C GLY A 357 -7.96 10.76 13.57
N LEU A 358 -7.75 9.52 13.11
CA LEU A 358 -8.31 8.32 13.75
C LEU A 358 -7.83 8.15 15.19
N SER A 359 -6.53 8.37 15.42
CA SER A 359 -5.95 8.27 16.75
C SER A 359 -6.52 9.33 17.69
N ILE A 360 -6.68 10.56 17.20
CA ILE A 360 -7.31 11.65 17.95
C ILE A 360 -8.77 11.29 18.27
N SER A 361 -9.55 10.79 17.31
CA SER A 361 -10.95 10.39 17.54
C SER A 361 -11.08 9.22 18.50
N TYR A 362 -10.09 8.33 18.58
CA TYR A 362 -10.04 7.25 19.56
C TYR A 362 -9.53 7.69 20.94
N GLY A 363 -9.28 8.99 21.14
CA GLY A 363 -8.85 9.56 22.41
C GLY A 363 -7.34 9.53 22.66
N VAL A 364 -6.55 8.96 21.75
CA VAL A 364 -5.08 9.01 21.82
C VAL A 364 -4.60 10.28 21.14
N LYS A 365 -4.54 11.36 21.95
CA LYS A 365 -4.13 12.70 21.53
C LYS A 365 -2.91 13.17 22.32
N ASN A 366 -1.86 13.59 21.62
CA ASN A 366 -0.76 14.36 22.20
C ASN A 366 -0.51 15.63 21.35
N LYS A 367 0.31 16.54 21.88
CA LYS A 367 0.57 17.84 21.24
C LYS A 367 1.16 17.68 19.84
N ASP A 368 2.05 16.71 19.64
CA ASP A 368 2.74 16.51 18.36
C ASP A 368 1.80 15.93 17.30
N LEU A 369 0.90 15.01 17.67
CA LEU A 369 -0.12 14.45 16.79
C LEU A 369 -1.14 15.51 16.37
N VAL A 370 -1.63 16.31 17.32
CA VAL A 370 -2.58 17.40 17.03
C VAL A 370 -1.93 18.45 16.13
N ARG A 371 -0.68 18.85 16.41
CA ARG A 371 0.08 19.75 15.54
C ARG A 371 0.29 19.15 14.15
N GLY A 372 0.66 17.88 14.06
CA GLY A 372 0.82 17.15 12.79
C GLY A 372 -0.47 17.20 11.97
N PHE A 373 -1.59 16.84 12.58
CA PHE A 373 -2.93 16.88 11.98
C PHE A 373 -3.29 18.28 11.46
N GLN A 374 -3.13 19.31 12.30
CA GLN A 374 -3.42 20.70 11.94
C GLN A 374 -2.51 21.23 10.83
N ASN A 375 -1.22 20.91 10.88
CA ASN A 375 -0.25 21.31 9.86
C ASN A 375 -0.60 20.72 8.49
N ILE A 376 -0.99 19.44 8.44
CA ILE A 376 -1.44 18.82 7.20
C ILE A 376 -2.75 19.45 6.72
N ARG A 377 -3.71 19.68 7.62
CA ARG A 377 -4.97 20.36 7.31
C ARG A 377 -4.74 21.74 6.69
N ALA A 378 -3.81 22.52 7.25
CA ALA A 378 -3.47 23.85 6.74
C ALA A 378 -2.88 23.79 5.31
N LYS A 379 -2.09 22.76 4.98
CA LYS A 379 -1.58 22.54 3.62
C LYS A 379 -2.73 22.30 2.62
N PHE A 380 -3.71 21.47 2.97
CA PHE A 380 -4.89 21.26 2.12
C PHE A 380 -5.76 22.52 2.01
N LYS A 381 -5.95 23.30 3.09
CA LYS A 381 -6.66 24.59 2.99
C LYS A 381 -5.97 25.57 2.03
N LYS A 382 -4.63 25.63 2.06
CA LYS A 382 -3.84 26.51 1.18
C LYS A 382 -3.87 26.05 -0.27
N SER A 383 -3.83 24.75 -0.51
CA SER A 383 -3.86 24.15 -1.85
C SER A 383 -4.86 23.00 -1.88
N PRO A 384 -6.16 23.29 -2.05
CA PRO A 384 -7.23 22.32 -1.85
C PRO A 384 -7.36 21.30 -2.97
N LYS A 385 -6.95 21.68 -4.19
CA LYS A 385 -7.22 20.90 -5.41
C LYS A 385 -5.95 20.55 -6.18
N ILE A 386 -5.96 19.38 -6.79
CA ILE A 386 -4.99 18.94 -7.79
C ILE A 386 -5.69 18.11 -8.87
N GLU A 387 -5.45 18.44 -10.15
CA GLU A 387 -6.11 17.81 -11.31
C GLU A 387 -7.64 17.67 -11.13
N GLY A 388 -8.30 18.71 -10.59
CA GLY A 388 -9.75 18.74 -10.36
C GLY A 388 -10.26 17.99 -9.13
N VAL A 389 -9.41 17.25 -8.40
CA VAL A 389 -9.77 16.54 -7.17
C VAL A 389 -9.58 17.45 -5.96
N ASP A 390 -10.61 17.59 -5.13
CA ASP A 390 -10.62 18.43 -3.93
C ASP A 390 -10.32 17.61 -2.66
N PHE A 391 -9.05 17.62 -2.25
CA PHE A 391 -8.59 16.92 -1.05
C PHE A 391 -8.99 17.65 0.24
N ASP A 392 -9.18 18.97 0.21
CA ASP A 392 -9.70 19.72 1.35
C ASP A 392 -11.12 19.28 1.71
N LYS A 393 -11.97 19.09 0.69
CA LYS A 393 -13.30 18.54 0.88
C LYS A 393 -13.26 17.16 1.55
N ILE A 394 -12.40 16.25 1.10
CA ILE A 394 -12.25 14.92 1.72
C ILE A 394 -11.87 15.05 3.21
N CYS A 395 -10.91 15.93 3.53
CA CYS A 395 -10.54 16.19 4.92
C CYS A 395 -11.71 16.74 5.76
N ARG A 396 -12.54 17.64 5.20
CA ARG A 396 -13.71 18.17 5.90
C ARG A 396 -14.77 17.11 6.14
N ASP A 397 -15.08 16.33 5.11
CA ASP A 397 -16.05 15.24 5.20
C ASP A 397 -15.58 14.22 6.24
N PHE A 398 -14.29 13.88 6.26
CA PHE A 398 -13.69 12.96 7.24
C PHE A 398 -13.72 13.51 8.67
N MET A 399 -13.36 14.77 8.87
CA MET A 399 -13.45 15.41 10.20
C MET A 399 -14.87 15.41 10.73
N LYS A 400 -15.85 15.69 9.87
CA LYS A 400 -17.26 15.70 10.23
C LYS A 400 -17.75 14.30 10.63
N ASP A 401 -17.32 13.27 9.91
CA ASP A 401 -17.72 11.88 10.20
C ASP A 401 -17.18 11.37 11.54
N LEU A 402 -16.00 11.86 11.94
CA LEU A 402 -15.35 11.53 13.22
C LEU A 402 -15.65 12.53 14.36
N ASP A 403 -16.57 13.47 14.17
CA ASP A 403 -16.89 14.54 15.13
C ASP A 403 -15.65 15.33 15.62
N ILE A 404 -14.66 15.51 14.75
CA ILE A 404 -13.44 16.27 15.05
C ILE A 404 -13.70 17.75 14.80
N GLU A 405 -14.08 18.48 15.86
CA GLU A 405 -14.25 19.94 15.85
C GLU A 405 -13.28 20.64 16.79
N ASN A 406 -12.82 21.84 16.42
CA ASN A 406 -12.08 22.76 17.30
C ASN A 406 -10.91 22.15 18.11
N LEU A 407 -10.06 21.33 17.47
CA LEU A 407 -8.84 20.82 18.11
C LEU A 407 -7.89 21.97 18.47
N SER A 408 -7.56 22.16 19.75
CA SER A 408 -6.38 22.92 20.18
C SER A 408 -5.28 21.98 20.71
N PRO A 409 -3.99 22.24 20.41
CA PRO A 409 -2.88 21.55 21.09
C PRO A 409 -2.89 21.76 22.61
N ASP A 410 -3.54 22.82 23.08
CA ASP A 410 -3.69 23.13 24.51
C ASP A 410 -4.78 22.28 25.19
N ASP A 411 -5.66 21.63 24.41
CA ASP A 411 -6.66 20.67 24.90
C ASP A 411 -6.09 19.26 25.13
N CYS A 412 -4.79 19.09 24.86
CA CYS A 412 -4.05 17.88 25.21
C CYS A 412 -3.61 17.99 26.67
N GLY A 413 -4.03 17.04 27.52
CA GLY A 413 -3.65 17.01 28.92
C GLY A 413 -2.13 17.20 29.08
N THR A 414 -1.73 18.07 29.99
CA THR A 414 -0.33 18.21 30.38
C THR A 414 0.09 16.91 31.06
N HIS A 415 0.78 16.03 30.33
CA HIS A 415 1.56 14.99 30.97
C HIS A 415 2.76 15.66 31.64
N LEU A 416 2.62 15.89 32.94
CA LEU A 416 3.73 16.04 33.88
C LEU A 416 4.54 14.75 33.94
#